data_AF-A0A5J4P673-F1
#
_entry.id   AF-A0A5J4P673-F1
#
_cell.length_a   1.000
_cell.length_b   1.000
_cell.length_c   1.000
_cell.angle_alpha   90.00
_cell.angle_beta   90.00
_cell.angle_gamma   90.00
#
_symmetry.space_group_name_H-M   'P 1'
#
loop_
_entity.id
_entity.type
_entity.pdbx_description
1 polymer ?
#
loop_
_entity_poly.entity_id
_entity_poly.type
_entity_poly.pdbx_seq_one_letter_code
_entity_poly.pdbx_strand_id
1 'polypeptide(L)'
;KQDFVVESPRLWTPASPDLYIAESKLYANGTLKDEYSTRFGIRRIEIIPEKGMFLNGEAIKFRGVCNHHDLGPLGAAINKSALRRQLTILKDMGCNAIRTSHNMPAPELVELCDEMGFMMMVESFDEWNIAKCKNGYHLYLALLI
;
A
#
# COMPACT_ATOMS: atom_id res chain seq x y z
N LYS A 1 -10.36 -8.64 -23.51
CA LYS A 1 -10.56 -7.68 -22.41
C LYS A 1 -11.90 -8.00 -21.77
N GLN A 2 -11.96 -8.18 -20.46
CA GLN A 2 -13.21 -8.36 -19.70
C GLN A 2 -13.47 -7.08 -18.92
N ASP A 3 -14.68 -6.55 -19.01
CA ASP A 3 -15.10 -5.34 -18.32
C ASP A 3 -16.33 -5.68 -17.45
N PHE A 4 -16.31 -5.27 -16.19
CA PHE A 4 -17.40 -5.47 -15.23
C PHE A 4 -17.84 -4.13 -14.67
N VAL A 5 -19.14 -3.94 -14.53
CA VAL A 5 -19.73 -2.77 -13.85
C VAL A 5 -20.09 -3.17 -12.43
N VAL A 6 -19.54 -2.47 -11.45
CA VAL A 6 -19.99 -2.56 -10.05
C VAL A 6 -20.99 -1.44 -9.83
N GLU A 7 -22.27 -1.77 -9.75
CA GLU A 7 -23.31 -0.78 -9.51
C GLU A 7 -23.21 -0.23 -8.08
N SER A 8 -23.20 1.10 -7.93
CA SER A 8 -23.16 1.80 -6.64
C SER A 8 -22.10 1.26 -5.65
N PRO A 9 -20.80 1.28 -6.02
CA PRO A 9 -19.76 0.69 -5.19
C PRO A 9 -19.59 1.48 -3.88
N ARG A 10 -19.45 0.77 -2.76
CA ARG A 10 -18.88 1.37 -1.54
C ARG A 10 -17.42 1.73 -1.81
N LEU A 11 -17.11 3.01 -1.68
CA LEU A 11 -15.79 3.56 -2.02
C LEU A 11 -14.85 3.45 -0.83
N TRP A 12 -13.62 3.01 -1.10
CA TRP A 12 -12.57 2.98 -0.10
C TRP A 12 -12.15 4.40 0.27
N THR A 13 -12.10 4.67 1.58
CA THR A 13 -11.53 5.88 2.19
C THR A 13 -10.79 5.52 3.48
N PRO A 14 -9.92 6.40 4.02
CA PRO A 14 -9.34 6.19 5.34
C PRO A 14 -10.35 5.99 6.48
N ALA A 15 -11.57 6.53 6.38
CA ALA A 15 -12.61 6.38 7.39
C ALA A 15 -13.53 5.17 7.13
N SER A 16 -13.68 4.77 5.87
CA SER A 16 -14.49 3.63 5.43
C SER A 16 -13.69 2.82 4.40
N PRO A 17 -12.78 1.94 4.88
CA PRO A 17 -11.87 1.18 4.01
C PRO A 17 -12.56 -0.05 3.39
N ASP A 18 -13.59 0.19 2.58
CA ASP A 18 -14.32 -0.89 1.90
C ASP A 18 -13.44 -1.63 0.87
N LEU A 19 -13.40 -2.96 1.00
CA LEU A 19 -12.63 -3.86 0.15
C LEU A 19 -13.51 -4.94 -0.50
N TYR A 20 -13.10 -5.37 -1.68
CA TYR A 20 -13.73 -6.40 -2.50
C TYR A 20 -12.71 -7.50 -2.82
N ILE A 21 -13.19 -8.64 -3.29
CA ILE A 21 -12.37 -9.74 -3.80
C ILE A 21 -12.76 -10.00 -5.26
N ALA A 22 -11.77 -10.04 -6.14
CA ALA A 22 -11.90 -10.54 -7.50
C ALA A 22 -11.40 -11.99 -7.55
N GLU A 23 -12.30 -12.93 -7.82
CA GLU A 23 -11.96 -14.33 -8.06
C GLU A 23 -11.68 -14.55 -9.55
N SER A 24 -10.44 -14.93 -9.88
CA SER A 24 -10.03 -15.30 -11.23
C SER A 24 -9.93 -16.82 -11.33
N LYS A 25 -10.76 -17.43 -12.18
CA LYS A 25 -10.80 -18.89 -12.38
C LYS A 25 -10.40 -19.25 -13.80
N LEU A 26 -9.40 -20.10 -13.95
CA LEU A 26 -8.90 -20.60 -15.23
C LEU A 26 -9.46 -21.99 -15.50
N TYR A 27 -10.15 -22.17 -16.63
CA TYR A 27 -10.69 -23.46 -17.07
C TYR A 27 -10.01 -23.94 -18.34
N ALA A 28 -9.74 -25.25 -18.42
CA ALA A 28 -9.32 -25.92 -19.64
C ALA A 28 -10.17 -27.18 -19.85
N ASN A 29 -10.78 -27.31 -21.03
CA ASN A 29 -11.71 -28.39 -21.37
C ASN A 29 -12.86 -28.55 -20.34
N GLY A 30 -13.44 -27.43 -19.91
CA GLY A 30 -14.49 -27.39 -18.89
C GLY A 30 -14.04 -27.73 -17.46
N THR A 31 -12.75 -28.04 -17.25
CA THR A 31 -12.20 -28.38 -15.94
C THR A 31 -11.45 -27.19 -15.35
N LEU A 32 -11.72 -26.84 -14.09
CA LEU A 32 -10.97 -25.82 -13.36
C LEU A 32 -9.50 -26.25 -13.24
N LYS A 33 -8.58 -25.34 -13.57
CA LYS A 33 -7.13 -25.56 -13.53
C LYS A 33 -6.43 -24.67 -12.50
N ASP A 34 -6.93 -23.46 -12.31
CA ASP A 34 -6.36 -22.53 -11.36
C ASP A 34 -7.43 -21.57 -10.84
N GLU A 35 -7.22 -21.08 -9.63
CA GLU A 35 -8.06 -20.08 -9.00
C GLU A 35 -7.19 -19.13 -8.18
N TYR A 36 -7.39 -17.83 -8.38
CA TYR A 36 -6.65 -16.81 -7.65
C TYR A 36 -7.59 -15.70 -7.19
N SER A 37 -7.44 -15.29 -5.93
CA SER A 37 -8.22 -14.22 -5.32
C SER A 37 -7.38 -12.96 -5.15
N THR A 38 -7.84 -11.86 -5.71
CA THR A 38 -7.19 -10.55 -5.57
C THR A 38 -8.09 -9.62 -4.77
N ARG A 39 -7.60 -9.15 -3.63
CA ARG A 39 -8.30 -8.13 -2.83
C ARG A 39 -8.04 -6.73 -3.41
N PHE A 40 -9.06 -5.89 -3.46
CA PHE A 40 -8.93 -4.52 -3.96
C PHE A 40 -9.95 -3.56 -3.35
N GLY A 41 -9.65 -2.26 -3.37
CA GLY A 41 -10.56 -1.18 -3.00
C GLY A 41 -10.87 -0.27 -4.19
N ILE A 42 -12.13 0.17 -4.29
CA ILE A 42 -12.58 1.09 -5.35
C ILE A 42 -12.44 2.52 -4.83
N ARG A 43 -11.55 3.30 -5.45
CA ARG A 43 -11.39 4.73 -5.16
C ARG A 43 -10.92 5.50 -6.39
N ARG A 44 -11.16 6.80 -6.39
CA ARG A 44 -10.62 7.74 -7.37
C ARG A 44 -9.61 8.66 -6.67
N ILE A 45 -8.43 8.81 -7.24
CA ILE A 45 -7.38 9.71 -6.76
C ILE A 45 -7.12 10.75 -7.83
N GLU A 46 -7.11 12.02 -7.43
CA GLU A 46 -6.81 13.14 -8.31
C GLU A 46 -5.78 14.05 -7.62
N ILE A 47 -4.78 14.51 -8.37
CA ILE A 47 -3.80 15.50 -7.91
C ILE A 47 -3.91 16.68 -8.84
N ILE A 48 -4.34 17.82 -8.31
CA ILE A 48 -4.59 19.03 -9.09
C ILE A 48 -3.54 20.07 -8.67
N PRO A 49 -2.75 20.63 -9.61
CA PRO A 49 -1.79 21.70 -9.32
C PRO A 49 -2.45 22.83 -8.52
N GLU A 50 -1.74 23.35 -7.52
CA GLU A 50 -2.19 24.40 -6.59
C GLU A 50 -3.39 24.06 -5.69
N LYS A 51 -4.16 23.00 -5.97
CA LYS A 51 -5.30 22.57 -5.14
C LYS A 51 -5.00 21.36 -4.25
N GLY A 52 -3.98 20.57 -4.59
CA GLY A 52 -3.54 19.40 -3.83
C GLY A 52 -4.22 18.10 -4.26
N MET A 53 -4.33 17.15 -3.33
CA MET A 53 -4.88 15.82 -3.58
C MET A 53 -6.36 15.74 -3.21
N PHE A 54 -7.12 15.02 -4.03
CA PHE A 54 -8.51 14.68 -3.81
C PHE A 54 -8.68 13.15 -3.81
N LEU A 55 -9.50 12.66 -2.90
CA LEU A 55 -9.91 11.27 -2.81
C LEU A 55 -11.43 11.22 -2.99
N ASN A 56 -11.90 10.48 -3.99
CA ASN A 56 -13.32 10.37 -4.34
C ASN A 56 -14.00 11.73 -4.59
N GLY A 57 -13.25 12.74 -5.05
CA GLY A 57 -13.74 14.09 -5.31
C GLY A 57 -13.65 15.05 -4.12
N GLU A 58 -13.25 14.58 -2.93
CA GLU A 58 -13.08 15.41 -1.74
C GLU A 58 -11.60 15.71 -1.48
N ALA A 59 -11.29 16.96 -1.11
CA ALA A 59 -9.92 17.36 -0.80
C ALA A 59 -9.42 16.63 0.45
N ILE A 60 -8.22 16.05 0.37
CA ILE A 60 -7.62 15.33 1.49
C ILE A 60 -6.20 15.82 1.77
N LYS A 61 -5.84 15.90 3.06
CA LYS A 61 -4.48 16.17 3.51
C LYS A 61 -3.86 14.92 4.12
N PHE A 62 -2.57 14.73 3.86
CA PHE A 62 -1.79 13.69 4.52
C PHE A 62 -1.46 14.13 5.94
N ARG A 63 -2.03 13.42 6.90
CA ARG A 63 -1.56 13.36 8.29
C ARG A 63 -0.64 12.15 8.36
N GLY A 64 0.54 12.30 7.76
CA GLY A 64 1.41 11.18 7.42
C GLY A 64 2.59 11.00 8.36
N VAL A 65 3.09 9.77 8.46
CA VAL A 65 4.35 9.43 9.14
C VAL A 65 5.28 8.64 8.21
N CYS A 66 6.59 8.73 8.47
CA CYS A 66 7.57 7.82 7.89
C CYS A 66 7.71 6.61 8.83
N ASN A 67 7.78 5.40 8.28
CA ASN A 67 7.91 4.18 9.07
C ASN A 67 9.04 3.31 8.51
N HIS A 68 10.01 2.99 9.37
CA HIS A 68 10.94 1.91 9.10
C HIS A 68 10.25 0.55 9.33
N HIS A 69 10.88 -0.53 8.85
CA HIS A 69 10.26 -1.85 8.77
C HIS A 69 10.36 -2.65 10.09
N ASP A 70 11.23 -2.25 11.01
CA ASP A 70 11.43 -2.98 12.26
C ASP A 70 10.26 -2.79 13.22
N LEU A 71 10.12 -3.76 14.11
CA LEU A 71 9.06 -3.84 15.12
C LEU A 71 9.64 -3.65 16.52
N GLY A 72 10.68 -2.80 16.64
CA GLY A 72 11.38 -2.53 17.89
C GLY A 72 12.04 -3.80 18.45
N PRO A 73 11.69 -4.26 19.68
CA PRO A 73 12.30 -5.45 20.29
C PRO A 73 12.17 -6.75 19.48
N LEU A 74 11.21 -6.83 18.54
CA LEU A 74 11.04 -7.99 17.67
C LEU A 74 11.97 -7.98 16.45
N GLY A 75 12.69 -6.88 16.22
CA GLY A 75 13.54 -6.70 15.04
C GLY A 75 12.72 -6.68 13.74
N ALA A 76 13.29 -7.22 12.67
CA ALA A 76 12.73 -7.16 11.31
C ALA A 76 11.87 -8.37 10.92
N ALA A 77 11.72 -9.37 11.79
CA ALA A 77 10.89 -10.54 11.49
C ALA A 77 9.42 -10.14 11.44
N ILE A 78 8.73 -10.47 10.35
CA ILE A 78 7.34 -10.06 10.14
C ILE A 78 6.43 -10.63 11.25
N ASN A 79 5.64 -9.73 11.85
CA ASN A 79 4.62 -10.09 12.83
C ASN A 79 3.38 -9.22 12.61
N LYS A 80 2.32 -9.83 12.05
CA LYS A 80 1.05 -9.13 11.73
C LYS A 80 0.42 -8.46 12.96
N SER A 81 0.49 -9.08 14.13
CA SER A 81 -0.09 -8.52 15.36
C SER A 81 0.65 -7.27 15.82
N ALA A 82 2.00 -7.28 15.75
CA ALA A 82 2.82 -6.14 16.09
C ALA A 82 2.64 -4.98 15.10
N LEU A 83 2.57 -5.27 13.79
CA LEU A 83 2.24 -4.29 12.75
C LEU A 83 0.86 -3.67 13.02
N ARG A 84 -0.17 -4.50 13.24
CA ARG A 84 -1.52 -4.01 13.53
C ARG A 84 -1.54 -3.12 14.76
N ARG A 85 -0.84 -3.50 15.84
CA ARG A 85 -0.70 -2.67 17.05
C ARG A 85 -0.07 -1.31 16.72
N GLN A 86 1.03 -1.28 15.98
CA GLN A 86 1.70 -0.03 15.58
C GLN A 86 0.75 0.86 14.76
N LEU A 87 0.05 0.28 13.79
CA LEU A 87 -0.92 0.97 12.95
C LEU A 87 -2.11 1.49 13.75
N THR A 88 -2.62 0.73 14.74
CA THR A 88 -3.69 1.19 15.63
C THR A 88 -3.26 2.43 16.39
N ILE A 89 -2.07 2.43 16.99
CA ILE A 89 -1.53 3.61 17.71
C ILE A 89 -1.47 4.83 16.78
N LEU A 90 -0.99 4.65 15.54
CA LEU A 90 -0.96 5.72 14.54
C LEU A 90 -2.37 6.19 14.16
N LYS A 91 -3.33 5.26 14.02
CA LYS A 91 -4.73 5.59 13.70
C LYS A 91 -5.36 6.43 14.81
N ASP A 92 -5.14 6.05 16.07
CA ASP A 92 -5.63 6.75 17.25
C ASP A 92 -5.03 8.17 17.37
N MET A 93 -3.78 8.35 16.91
CA MET A 93 -3.15 9.66 16.78
C MET A 93 -3.77 10.54 15.66
N GLY A 94 -4.62 9.96 14.80
CA GLY A 94 -5.24 10.64 13.67
C GLY A 94 -4.44 10.52 12.36
N CYS A 95 -3.46 9.62 12.29
CA CYS A 95 -2.70 9.34 11.08
C CYS A 95 -3.61 8.73 9.99
N ASN A 96 -3.41 9.15 8.74
CA ASN A 96 -4.13 8.60 7.58
C ASN A 96 -3.21 8.20 6.41
N ALA A 97 -1.89 8.38 6.54
CA ALA A 97 -0.94 8.07 5.49
C ALA A 97 0.39 7.56 6.04
N ILE A 98 1.02 6.62 5.34
CA ILE A 98 2.32 6.05 5.71
C ILE A 98 3.25 6.11 4.51
N ARG A 99 4.47 6.61 4.74
CA ARG A 99 5.58 6.48 3.79
C ARG A 99 6.51 5.36 4.24
N THR A 100 6.83 4.43 3.34
CA THR A 100 7.71 3.29 3.60
C THR A 100 9.18 3.67 3.42
N SER A 101 9.67 4.56 4.28
CA SER A 101 11.05 5.03 4.27
C SER A 101 12.02 3.87 4.56
N HIS A 102 12.88 3.43 3.63
CA HIS A 102 13.08 3.89 2.25
C HIS A 102 13.19 2.68 1.31
N ASN A 103 12.25 1.75 1.48
CA ASN A 103 12.29 0.44 0.87
C ASN A 103 10.90 -0.15 0.69
N MET A 104 10.82 -1.17 -0.17
CA MET A 104 9.59 -1.93 -0.35
C MET A 104 9.13 -2.53 0.99
N PRO A 105 7.85 -2.35 1.36
CA PRO A 105 7.31 -2.89 2.60
C PRO A 105 7.02 -4.39 2.47
N ALA A 106 6.81 -5.03 3.61
CA ALA A 106 6.21 -6.36 3.66
C ALA A 106 4.77 -6.33 3.11
N PRO A 107 4.32 -7.34 2.35
CA PRO A 107 2.93 -7.43 1.88
C PRO A 107 1.90 -7.29 3.00
N GLU A 108 2.22 -7.80 4.19
CA GLU A 108 1.38 -7.73 5.38
C GLU A 108 1.13 -6.30 5.86
N LEU A 109 2.09 -5.39 5.70
CA LEU A 109 1.88 -3.97 6.01
C LEU A 109 0.90 -3.35 5.02
N VAL A 110 1.01 -3.70 3.73
CA VAL A 110 0.09 -3.22 2.68
C VAL A 110 -1.33 -3.73 2.94
N GLU A 111 -1.47 -5.02 3.23
CA GLU A 111 -2.74 -5.64 3.59
C GLU A 111 -3.42 -4.95 4.78
N LEU A 112 -2.65 -4.65 5.82
CA LEU A 112 -3.17 -3.96 7.01
C LEU A 112 -3.52 -2.50 6.70
N CYS A 113 -2.75 -1.81 5.85
CA CYS A 113 -3.06 -0.44 5.43
C CYS A 113 -4.36 -0.37 4.62
N ASP A 114 -4.58 -1.33 3.73
CA ASP A 114 -5.84 -1.47 2.98
C ASP A 114 -7.02 -1.65 3.94
N GLU A 115 -6.90 -2.59 4.90
CA GLU A 115 -7.96 -2.92 5.87
C GLU A 115 -8.24 -1.80 6.89
N MET A 116 -7.20 -1.10 7.34
CA MET A 116 -7.30 -0.10 8.41
C MET A 116 -7.49 1.32 7.86
N GLY A 117 -7.51 1.50 6.54
CA GLY A 117 -7.71 2.80 5.91
C GLY A 117 -6.50 3.72 6.05
N PHE A 118 -5.33 3.25 5.64
CA PHE A 118 -4.13 4.07 5.47
C PHE A 118 -3.80 4.23 3.99
N MET A 119 -3.59 5.47 3.57
CA MET A 119 -2.95 5.74 2.28
C MET A 119 -1.46 5.40 2.38
N MET A 120 -0.85 4.92 1.31
CA MET A 120 0.56 4.57 1.31
C MET A 120 1.33 5.33 0.23
N MET A 121 2.51 5.83 0.61
CA MET A 121 3.58 6.20 -0.31
C MET A 121 4.64 5.10 -0.23
N VAL A 122 4.57 4.17 -1.19
CA VAL A 122 5.53 3.07 -1.29
C VAL A 122 6.79 3.58 -1.98
N GLU A 123 7.91 3.53 -1.27
CA GLU A 123 9.20 4.03 -1.73
C GLU A 123 10.15 2.87 -2.03
N SER A 124 10.75 2.86 -3.22
CA SER A 124 11.55 1.72 -3.68
C SER A 124 13.02 1.79 -3.27
N PHE A 125 13.64 2.97 -3.31
CA PHE A 125 15.09 3.13 -3.15
C PHE A 125 15.43 4.36 -2.29
N ASP A 126 16.44 4.21 -1.42
CA ASP A 126 17.02 5.33 -0.67
C ASP A 126 18.06 6.11 -1.50
N GLU A 127 18.72 5.46 -2.44
CA GLU A 127 19.77 6.04 -3.28
C GLU A 127 19.68 5.55 -4.73
N TRP A 128 20.29 6.30 -5.66
CA TRP A 128 20.45 5.91 -7.06
C TRP A 128 21.87 5.42 -7.33
N ASN A 129 22.57 5.94 -8.34
CA ASN A 129 23.95 5.58 -8.66
C ASN A 129 25.00 6.31 -7.81
N ILE A 130 24.60 7.26 -6.96
CA ILE A 130 25.48 7.97 -6.03
C ILE A 130 25.32 7.34 -4.64
N ALA A 131 26.42 6.90 -4.06
CA ALA A 131 26.46 6.23 -2.77
C ALA A 131 26.09 7.16 -1.60
N LYS A 132 25.15 6.75 -0.76
CA LYS A 132 24.98 7.25 0.62
C LYS A 132 25.77 6.41 1.62
N CYS A 133 25.92 5.11 1.38
CA CYS A 133 26.76 4.24 2.20
C CYS A 133 27.64 3.30 1.36
N LYS A 134 28.76 2.83 1.94
CA LYS A 134 29.82 2.08 1.23
C LYS A 134 29.31 0.85 0.47
N ASN A 135 28.35 0.13 1.04
CA ASN A 135 27.79 -1.09 0.48
C ASN A 135 26.28 -0.92 0.17
N GLY A 136 25.88 0.29 -0.22
CA GLY A 136 24.50 0.60 -0.53
C GLY A 136 24.02 0.06 -1.88
N TYR A 137 22.75 0.34 -2.20
CA TYR A 137 22.10 -0.18 -3.40
C TYR A 137 22.64 0.44 -4.70
N HIS A 138 23.40 1.55 -4.63
CA HIS A 138 24.05 2.17 -5.79
C HIS A 138 24.96 1.21 -6.58
N LEU A 139 25.51 0.20 -5.91
CA LEU A 139 26.33 -0.85 -6.54
C LEU A 139 25.55 -1.66 -7.60
N TYR A 140 24.21 -1.68 -7.52
CA TYR A 140 23.35 -2.46 -8.40
C TYR A 140 22.54 -1.60 -9.38
N LEU A 141 22.44 -0.29 -9.15
CA LEU A 141 21.68 0.62 -10.02
C LEU A 141 22.50 1.17 -11.21
N ALA A 142 23.83 1.19 -11.11
CA ALA A 142 24.71 1.66 -12.19
C ALA A 142 24.70 0.76 -13.45
N LEU A 143 24.09 -0.43 -13.39
CA LEU A 143 23.98 -1.36 -14.53
C LEU A 143 22.68 -1.18 -15.35
N LEU A 144 21.77 -0.31 -14.90
CA LEU A 144 20.43 -0.13 -15.51
C LEU A 144 20.24 1.23 -16.19
N ILE A 145 21.25 2.12 -16.15
CA ILE A 145 21.22 3.49 -16.70
C ILE A 145 22.46 3.68 -17.57
#